data_AF-A0A1I5J586-F1
#
_entry.id   AF-A0A1I5J586-F1
#
_cell.length_a   1.000
_cell.length_b   1.000
_cell.length_c   1.000
_cell.angle_alpha   90.00
_cell.angle_beta   90.00
_cell.angle_gamma   90.00
#
_symmetry.space_group_name_H-M   'P 1'
#
loop_
_entity.id
_entity.type
_entity.pdbx_description
1 polymer ?
#
loop_
_entity_poly.entity_id
_entity_poly.type
_entity_poly.pdbx_seq_one_letter_code
_entity_poly.pdbx_strand_id
1 'polypeptide(L)'
;MQIEDIIYSRAKERLKNYSRTVKKNINEKVIYECAVIQYMIRQDYRDDTRLYSISLGLYEEEREKVMKLCKKINKNEEHYEKALDACKDALDYMELVMRPRVNMEY
;
A
#
# COMPACT_ATOMS: atom_id res chain seq x y z
N MET A 1 9.70 -9.20 -15.69
CA MET A 1 9.38 -9.00 -14.27
C MET A 1 7.93 -8.52 -14.20
N GLN A 2 7.06 -9.23 -13.47
CA GLN A 2 5.65 -8.85 -13.39
C GLN A 2 5.51 -7.50 -12.67
N ILE A 3 4.55 -6.66 -13.06
CA ILE A 3 4.34 -5.31 -12.51
C ILE A 3 4.18 -5.36 -10.98
N GLU A 4 3.52 -6.39 -10.47
CA GLU A 4 3.36 -6.65 -9.04
C GLU A 4 4.71 -6.73 -8.30
N ASP A 5 5.69 -7.47 -8.84
CA ASP A 5 7.01 -7.64 -8.20
C ASP A 5 7.82 -6.34 -8.20
N ILE A 6 7.64 -5.48 -9.21
CA ILE A 6 8.26 -4.15 -9.25
C ILE A 6 7.71 -3.29 -8.11
N ILE A 7 6.39 -3.20 -8.01
CA ILE A 7 5.69 -2.41 -6.99
C ILE A 7 6.07 -2.92 -5.59
N TYR A 8 6.09 -4.23 -5.40
CA TYR A 8 6.44 -4.84 -4.12
C TYR A 8 7.92 -4.66 -3.76
N SER A 9 8.82 -4.67 -4.75
CA SER A 9 10.24 -4.39 -4.50
C SER A 9 10.47 -2.95 -4.01
N ARG A 10 9.77 -1.98 -4.59
CA ARG A 10 9.76 -0.58 -4.10
C ARG A 10 9.22 -0.47 -2.68
N ALA A 11 8.18 -1.23 -2.34
CA ALA A 11 7.66 -1.30 -0.98
C ALA A 11 8.74 -1.78 0.01
N LYS A 12 9.48 -2.83 -0.32
CA LYS A 12 10.59 -3.33 0.52
C LYS A 12 11.70 -2.30 0.70
N GLU A 13 12.07 -1.58 -0.37
CA GLU A 13 13.05 -0.50 -0.28
C GLU A 13 12.55 0.63 0.64
N ARG A 14 11.28 1.00 0.54
CA ARG A 14 10.67 2.01 1.41
C ARG A 14 10.67 1.57 2.87
N LEU A 15 10.39 0.31 3.17
CA LEU A 15 10.47 -0.22 4.55
C LEU A 15 11.89 -0.23 5.12
N LYS A 16 12.92 -0.33 4.26
CA LYS A 16 14.33 -0.23 4.69
C LYS A 16 14.76 1.21 4.92
N ASN A 17 14.32 2.13 4.06
CA ASN A 17 14.77 3.52 4.04
C ASN A 17 13.94 4.41 4.97
N TYR A 18 12.69 4.05 5.22
CA TYR A 18 11.76 4.77 6.07
C TYR A 18 11.37 3.89 7.25
N SER A 19 11.24 4.48 8.45
CA SER A 19 10.96 3.75 9.69
C SER A 19 9.97 4.54 10.54
N ARG A 20 9.23 3.84 11.42
CA ARG A 20 8.21 4.42 12.30
C ARG A 20 8.79 5.22 13.48
N THR A 21 9.75 6.11 13.23
CA THR A 21 10.43 6.88 14.28
C THR A 21 9.81 8.27 14.47
N VAL A 22 9.83 8.76 15.72
CA VAL A 22 9.15 9.98 16.18
C VAL A 22 9.66 11.26 15.49
N LYS A 23 10.88 11.25 14.96
CA LYS A 23 11.55 12.43 14.37
C LYS A 23 11.27 12.67 12.88
N LYS A 24 10.48 11.83 12.22
CA LYS A 24 10.25 11.91 10.77
C LYS A 24 9.11 12.84 10.38
N ASN A 25 9.25 13.44 9.19
CA ASN A 25 8.26 14.33 8.60
C ASN A 25 7.00 13.54 8.14
N ILE A 26 5.88 14.21 7.82
CA ILE A 26 4.62 13.55 7.48
C ILE A 26 4.72 12.71 6.21
N ASN A 27 5.50 13.16 5.22
CA ASN A 27 5.66 12.46 3.95
C ASN A 27 6.41 11.14 4.15
N GLU A 28 7.45 11.11 4.97
CA GLU A 28 8.15 9.87 5.32
C GLU A 28 7.26 8.87 6.07
N LYS A 29 6.39 9.37 6.94
CA LYS A 29 5.40 8.53 7.64
C LYS A 29 4.42 7.93 6.64
N VAL A 30 3.91 8.72 5.69
CA VAL A 30 3.04 8.24 4.61
C VAL A 30 3.75 7.18 3.75
N ILE A 31 5.01 7.41 3.35
CA ILE A 31 5.79 6.45 2.57
C ILE A 31 5.91 5.11 3.31
N TYR A 32 6.25 5.16 4.59
CA TYR A 32 6.38 3.97 5.42
C TYR A 32 5.05 3.23 5.57
N GLU A 33 3.97 3.95 5.90
CA GLU A 33 2.65 3.35 6.12
C GLU A 33 2.10 2.70 4.84
N CYS A 34 2.27 3.33 3.67
CA CYS A 34 1.90 2.71 2.38
C CYS A 34 2.67 1.41 2.13
N ALA A 35 3.97 1.40 2.43
CA ALA A 35 4.80 0.22 2.25
C ALA A 35 4.45 -0.92 3.23
N VAL A 36 4.03 -0.57 4.46
CA VAL A 36 3.50 -1.55 5.43
C VAL A 36 2.21 -2.17 4.90
N ILE A 37 1.27 -1.37 4.40
CA ILE A 37 0.00 -1.88 3.84
C ILE A 37 0.27 -2.88 2.71
N GLN A 38 1.15 -2.54 1.75
CA GLN A 38 1.55 -3.45 0.67
C GLN A 38 2.18 -4.75 1.20
N TYR A 39 2.99 -4.65 2.26
CA TYR A 39 3.58 -5.82 2.91
C TYR A 39 2.54 -6.73 3.55
N MET A 40 1.58 -6.17 4.29
CA MET A 40 0.48 -6.92 4.90
C MET A 40 -0.37 -7.62 3.85
N ILE A 41 -0.75 -6.92 2.77
CA ILE A 41 -1.48 -7.51 1.64
C ILE A 41 -0.69 -8.69 1.04
N ARG A 42 0.63 -8.56 0.82
CA ARG A 42 1.44 -9.68 0.31
C ARG A 42 1.46 -10.87 1.29
N GLN A 43 1.49 -10.62 2.61
CA GLN A 43 1.48 -11.71 3.60
C GLN A 43 0.13 -12.42 3.63
N ASP A 44 -0.96 -11.65 3.64
CA ASP A 44 -2.32 -12.20 3.76
C ASP A 44 -2.76 -12.93 2.48
N TYR A 45 -2.24 -12.53 1.31
CA TYR A 45 -2.70 -13.03 0.00
C TYR A 45 -1.59 -13.69 -0.85
N ARG A 46 -0.49 -14.16 -0.22
CA ARG A 46 0.63 -14.83 -0.90
C ARG A 46 0.18 -16.09 -1.66
N ASP A 47 0.91 -16.40 -2.72
CA ASP A 47 0.80 -17.44 -3.77
C ASP A 47 0.08 -18.80 -3.52
N ASP A 48 -0.24 -19.19 -2.29
CA ASP A 48 -0.85 -20.50 -1.97
C ASP A 48 -2.35 -20.45 -1.59
N THR A 49 -2.97 -19.26 -1.58
CA THR A 49 -4.38 -19.10 -1.20
C THR A 49 -5.29 -18.84 -2.39
N ARG A 50 -5.22 -19.69 -3.42
CA ARG A 50 -6.08 -19.66 -4.64
C ARG A 50 -7.60 -19.71 -4.37
N LEU A 51 -8.03 -19.74 -3.10
CA LEU A 51 -9.41 -19.90 -2.65
C LEU A 51 -9.89 -18.82 -1.67
N TYR A 52 -9.04 -17.86 -1.27
CA TYR A 52 -9.48 -16.80 -0.36
C TYR A 52 -10.16 -15.67 -1.11
N SER A 53 -11.48 -15.64 -0.99
CA SER A 53 -12.30 -14.50 -1.39
C SER A 53 -12.31 -13.45 -0.29
N ILE A 54 -12.16 -12.17 -0.64
CA ILE A 54 -12.29 -11.05 0.29
C ILE A 54 -13.65 -10.39 0.13
N SER A 55 -14.20 -9.84 1.22
CA SER A 55 -15.41 -9.03 1.14
C SER A 55 -15.11 -7.69 0.47
N LEU A 56 -16.12 -7.11 -0.21
CA LEU A 56 -16.02 -5.76 -0.76
C LEU A 56 -15.68 -4.74 0.32
N GLY A 57 -16.25 -4.87 1.52
CA GLY A 57 -16.01 -3.96 2.64
C GLY A 57 -14.54 -3.92 3.09
N LEU A 58 -13.84 -5.08 3.12
CA LEU A 58 -12.41 -5.11 3.47
C LEU A 58 -11.56 -4.40 2.41
N TYR A 59 -11.85 -4.63 1.12
CA TYR A 59 -11.17 -3.93 0.03
C TYR A 59 -11.39 -2.41 0.09
N GLU A 60 -12.63 -1.97 0.35
CA GLU A 60 -12.95 -0.55 0.50
C GLU A 60 -12.28 0.07 1.72
N GLU A 61 -12.23 -0.64 2.85
CA GLU A 61 -11.56 -0.17 4.07
C GLU A 61 -10.05 0.03 3.85
N GLU A 62 -9.36 -0.96 3.28
CA GLU A 62 -7.93 -0.86 2.97
C GLU A 62 -7.64 0.27 1.97
N ARG A 63 -8.48 0.39 0.94
CA ARG A 63 -8.37 1.49 -0.04
C ARG A 63 -8.60 2.85 0.62
N GLU A 64 -9.56 2.97 1.54
CA GLU A 64 -9.82 4.21 2.27
C GLU A 64 -8.65 4.59 3.18
N LYS A 65 -7.97 3.62 3.81
CA LYS A 65 -6.75 3.86 4.60
C LYS A 65 -5.68 4.55 3.75
N VAL A 66 -5.40 4.04 2.56
CA VAL A 66 -4.42 4.66 1.65
C VAL A 66 -4.88 6.05 1.21
N MET A 67 -6.15 6.23 0.86
CA MET A 67 -6.69 7.55 0.49
C MET A 67 -6.56 8.57 1.63
N LYS A 68 -6.76 8.15 2.89
CA LYS A 68 -6.55 8.99 4.07
C LYS A 68 -5.07 9.37 4.22
N LEU A 69 -4.13 8.50 3.89
CA LEU A 69 -2.69 8.81 3.87
C LEU A 69 -2.36 9.84 2.78
N CYS A 70 -2.92 9.69 1.58
CA CYS A 70 -2.62 10.62 0.50
C CYS A 70 -3.10 12.05 0.81
N LYS A 71 -4.20 12.20 1.55
CA LYS A 71 -4.68 13.50 2.04
C LYS A 71 -3.77 14.15 3.09
N LYS A 72 -2.91 13.38 3.77
CA LYS A 72 -1.97 13.89 4.78
C LYS A 72 -0.65 14.38 4.17
N ILE A 73 -0.39 14.08 2.90
CA ILE A 73 0.85 14.46 2.22
C ILE A 73 0.98 15.99 2.19
N ASN A 74 2.15 16.49 2.57
CA ASN A 74 2.45 17.91 2.60
C ASN A 74 3.43 18.28 1.49
N LYS A 75 3.00 19.14 0.56
CA LYS A 75 3.83 19.61 -0.57
C LYS A 75 5.07 20.39 -0.16
N ASN A 76 5.08 20.95 1.06
CA ASN A 76 6.19 21.75 1.58
C ASN A 76 7.20 20.92 2.38
N GLU A 77 6.99 19.62 2.53
CA GLU A 77 7.90 18.73 3.24
C GLU A 77 8.74 17.90 2.27
N GLU A 78 9.93 17.49 2.72
CA GLU A 78 10.80 16.63 1.94
C GLU A 78 10.08 15.34 1.52
N HIS A 79 10.51 14.74 0.43
CA HIS A 79 9.95 13.49 -0.09
C HIS A 79 8.48 13.55 -0.54
N TYR A 80 7.94 14.74 -0.84
CA TYR A 80 6.59 14.92 -1.36
C TYR A 80 6.25 13.98 -2.54
N GLU A 81 7.04 14.00 -3.61
CA GLU A 81 6.81 13.15 -4.78
C GLU A 81 6.90 11.66 -4.45
N LYS A 82 7.86 11.28 -3.60
CA LYS A 82 7.99 9.88 -3.15
C LYS A 82 6.79 9.43 -2.33
N ALA A 83 6.17 10.32 -1.56
CA ALA A 83 4.96 10.03 -0.80
C ALA A 83 3.75 9.86 -1.73
N LEU A 84 3.63 10.68 -2.77
CA LEU A 84 2.61 10.50 -3.81
C LEU A 84 2.78 9.16 -4.53
N ASP A 85 4.01 8.84 -4.94
CA ASP A 85 4.34 7.57 -5.60
C ASP A 85 4.08 6.36 -4.68
N ALA A 86 4.36 6.48 -3.38
CA ALA A 86 4.07 5.42 -2.41
C ALA A 86 2.56 5.17 -2.28
N CYS A 87 1.78 6.24 -2.24
CA CYS A 87 0.31 6.19 -2.26
C CYS A 87 -0.21 5.50 -3.53
N LYS A 88 0.29 5.92 -4.70
CA LYS A 88 -0.10 5.35 -5.99
C LYS A 88 0.26 3.87 -6.08
N ASP A 89 1.50 3.52 -5.75
CA ASP A 89 1.96 2.14 -5.75
C ASP A 89 1.10 1.26 -4.81
N ALA A 90 0.68 1.78 -3.65
CA ALA A 90 -0.18 1.05 -2.73
C ALA A 90 -1.57 0.77 -3.32
N LEU A 91 -2.19 1.77 -3.97
CA LEU A 91 -3.47 1.59 -4.66
C LEU A 91 -3.35 0.62 -5.84
N ASP A 92 -2.33 0.78 -6.68
CA ASP A 92 -2.09 -0.12 -7.83
C ASP A 92 -1.87 -1.56 -7.36
N TYR A 93 -1.17 -1.75 -6.22
CA TYR A 93 -0.98 -3.07 -5.64
C TYR A 93 -2.29 -3.70 -5.15
N MET A 94 -3.20 -2.91 -4.56
CA MET A 94 -4.54 -3.38 -4.18
C MET A 94 -5.35 -3.81 -5.41
N GLU A 95 -5.26 -3.10 -6.54
CA GLU A 95 -5.93 -3.48 -7.78
C GLU A 95 -5.38 -4.78 -8.37
N LEU A 96 -4.08 -5.04 -8.21
CA LEU A 96 -3.45 -6.25 -8.72
C LEU A 96 -3.71 -7.47 -7.81
N VAL A 97 -3.73 -7.28 -6.50
CA VAL A 97 -3.77 -8.38 -5.53
C VAL A 97 -5.15 -8.52 -4.87
N MET A 98 -5.74 -7.45 -4.37
CA MET A 98 -7.00 -7.54 -3.63
C MET A 98 -8.21 -7.58 -4.56
N ARG A 99 -8.30 -6.65 -5.53
CA ARG A 99 -9.48 -6.50 -6.40
C ARG A 99 -9.91 -7.80 -7.10
N PRO A 100 -9.02 -8.64 -7.66
CA PRO A 100 -9.42 -9.89 -8.31
C PRO A 100 -10.00 -10.93 -7.35
N ARG A 101 -9.81 -10.75 -6.03
CA ARG A 101 -10.27 -11.66 -4.98
C ARG A 101 -11.56 -11.19 -4.32
N VAL A 102 -12.07 -10.02 -4.68
CA VAL A 102 -13.32 -9.49 -4.11
C VAL A 102 -14.49 -10.37 -4.57
N ASN A 103 -15.10 -11.11 -3.64
CA ASN A 103 -16.32 -11.84 -3.96
C ASN A 103 -17.47 -10.85 -4.10
N MET A 104 -18.09 -10.82 -5.27
CA MET A 104 -19.38 -10.17 -5.47
C MET A 104 -20.50 -11.17 -5.20
N GLU A 105 -20.50 -11.81 -4.03
CA GLU A 105 -21.68 -12.57 -3.60
C GLU A 105 -22.73 -11.56 -3.15
N TYR A 106 -23.74 -11.37 -4.01
CA TYR A 106 -25.00 -10.66 -3.75
C TYR A 106 -26.06 -11.64 -3.26
#